data_AF-A0A9X3F1T3-F1
#
_entry.id   AF-A0A9X3F1T3-F1
#
_cell.length_a   1.000
_cell.length_b   1.000
_cell.length_c   1.000
_cell.angle_alpha   90.00
_cell.angle_beta   90.00
_cell.angle_gamma   90.00
#
_symmetry.space_group_name_H-M   'P 1'
#
loop_
_entity.id
_entity.type
_entity.pdbx_description
1 polymer ?
#
loop_
_entity_poly.entity_id
_entity_poly.type
_entity_poly.pdbx_seq_one_letter_code
_entity_poly.pdbx_strand_id
1 'polypeptide(L)'
;MHRPEIYELLAREHEELDELFHELLAAKGKLAAGLLTRVRLKLVPHSRAEEAVFYLRLQDDERTAEKVRVSLAEHRQVEALLDELLAMSPRDDNWSARAHVLADMVGRHVDEEEGELFPLAKRVLDPQEAQRLAVAFETERDRVWEYILGEQRGAA
;
A
#
# COMPACT_ATOMS: atom_id res chain seq x y z
N MET A 1 22.64 16.53 -6.57
CA MET A 1 21.83 15.29 -6.63
C MET A 1 20.42 15.67 -6.25
N HIS A 2 19.44 15.34 -7.09
CA HIS A 2 18.02 15.53 -6.77
C HIS A 2 17.62 14.46 -5.75
N ARG A 3 17.04 14.87 -4.62
CA ARG A 3 16.48 13.95 -3.62
C ARG A 3 15.01 13.74 -3.98
N PRO A 4 14.53 12.49 -4.09
CA PRO A 4 13.16 12.22 -4.47
C PRO A 4 12.17 12.80 -3.45
N GLU A 5 11.03 13.26 -3.94
CA GLU A 5 9.88 13.63 -3.13
C GLU A 5 9.03 12.39 -2.80
N ILE A 6 8.19 12.47 -1.76
CA ILE A 6 7.37 11.33 -1.33
C ILE A 6 6.47 10.77 -2.44
N TYR A 7 5.96 11.63 -3.32
CA TYR A 7 5.12 11.23 -4.46
C TYR A 7 5.83 10.28 -5.43
N GLU A 8 7.14 10.48 -5.65
CA GLU A 8 7.94 9.62 -6.54
C GLU A 8 8.21 8.26 -5.90
N LEU A 9 8.30 8.19 -4.57
CA LEU A 9 8.48 6.94 -3.86
C LEU A 9 7.18 6.13 -3.83
N LEU A 10 6.06 6.76 -3.49
CA LEU A 10 4.75 6.12 -3.45
C LEU A 10 4.36 5.59 -4.83
N ALA A 11 4.44 6.43 -5.87
CA ALA A 11 4.10 6.01 -7.23
C ALA A 11 4.96 4.83 -7.74
N ARG A 12 6.25 4.80 -7.39
CA ARG A 12 7.11 3.66 -7.71
C ARG A 12 6.65 2.39 -6.97
N GLU A 13 6.27 2.49 -5.71
CA GLU A 13 5.76 1.33 -4.97
C GLU A 13 4.38 0.87 -5.45
N HIS A 14 3.55 1.78 -5.96
CA HIS A 14 2.29 1.44 -6.63
C HIS A 14 2.52 0.64 -7.91
N GLU A 15 3.46 1.07 -8.75
CA GLU A 15 3.86 0.34 -9.97
C GLU A 15 4.36 -1.08 -9.62
N GLU A 16 5.22 -1.20 -8.61
CA GLU A 16 5.70 -2.51 -8.13
C GLU A 16 4.55 -3.38 -7.57
N LEU A 17 3.53 -2.79 -6.95
CA LEU A 17 2.34 -3.51 -6.48
C LEU A 17 1.44 -3.96 -7.63
N ASP A 18 1.22 -3.11 -8.65
CA ASP A 18 0.45 -3.44 -9.84
C ASP A 18 1.05 -4.65 -10.58
N GLU A 19 2.37 -4.64 -10.79
CA GLU A 19 3.09 -5.76 -11.38
C GLU A 19 2.91 -7.06 -10.56
N LEU A 20 3.01 -6.97 -9.23
CA LEU A 20 2.78 -8.11 -8.34
C LEU A 20 1.34 -8.63 -8.42
N PHE A 21 0.34 -7.76 -8.53
CA PHE A 21 -1.05 -8.16 -8.74
C PHE A 21 -1.24 -8.82 -10.11
N HIS A 22 -0.62 -8.30 -11.16
CA HIS A 22 -0.65 -8.93 -12.48
C HIS A 22 -0.09 -10.36 -12.44
N GLU A 23 1.07 -10.56 -11.79
CA GLU A 23 1.63 -11.90 -11.56
C GLU A 23 0.69 -12.79 -10.74
N LEU A 24 0.11 -12.25 -9.66
CA LEU A 24 -0.80 -12.96 -8.75
C LEU A 24 -2.02 -13.52 -9.50
N LEU A 25 -2.68 -12.68 -10.30
CA LEU A 25 -3.90 -13.02 -11.01
C LEU A 25 -3.67 -14.04 -12.14
N ALA A 26 -2.45 -14.10 -12.69
CA ALA A 26 -2.05 -15.10 -13.68
C ALA A 26 -1.66 -16.45 -13.05
N ALA A 27 -1.32 -16.47 -11.76
CA ALA A 27 -0.81 -17.65 -11.07
C ALA A 27 -1.93 -18.56 -10.51
N LYS A 28 -1.57 -19.81 -10.18
CA LYS A 28 -2.47 -20.78 -9.52
C LYS A 28 -1.76 -21.57 -8.43
N GLY A 29 -2.54 -22.10 -7.48
CA GLY A 29 -2.07 -23.03 -6.45
C GLY A 29 -0.94 -22.45 -5.62
N LYS A 30 0.17 -23.20 -5.47
CA LYS A 30 1.30 -22.79 -4.62
C LYS A 30 1.98 -21.51 -5.08
N LEU A 31 2.03 -21.25 -6.40
CA LEU A 31 2.64 -20.02 -6.93
C LEU A 31 1.80 -18.80 -6.53
N ALA A 32 0.48 -18.89 -6.69
CA ALA A 32 -0.45 -17.82 -6.29
C ALA A 32 -0.37 -17.55 -4.78
N ALA A 33 -0.26 -18.60 -3.95
CA ALA A 33 -0.05 -18.44 -2.51
C ALA A 33 1.24 -17.67 -2.18
N GLY A 34 2.35 -18.01 -2.83
CA GLY A 34 3.63 -17.32 -2.64
C GLY A 34 3.58 -15.87 -3.10
N LEU A 35 2.89 -15.58 -4.21
CA LEU A 35 2.68 -14.22 -4.70
C LEU A 35 1.78 -13.41 -3.76
N LEU A 36 0.74 -13.99 -3.18
CA LEU A 36 -0.10 -13.31 -2.19
C LEU A 36 0.72 -12.93 -0.95
N THR A 37 1.63 -13.81 -0.50
CA THR A 37 2.57 -13.48 0.59
C THR A 37 3.50 -12.32 0.21
N ARG A 38 3.98 -12.26 -1.05
CA ARG A 38 4.78 -11.12 -1.55
C ARG A 38 3.96 -9.84 -1.59
N VAL A 39 2.71 -9.90 -2.06
CA VAL A 39 1.77 -8.76 -2.02
C VAL A 39 1.61 -8.27 -0.59
N ARG A 40 1.34 -9.15 0.39
CA ARG A 40 1.24 -8.76 1.79
C ARG A 40 2.49 -8.05 2.30
N LEU A 41 3.65 -8.65 2.02
CA LEU A 41 4.93 -8.12 2.43
C LEU A 41 5.18 -6.73 1.84
N LYS A 42 4.70 -6.41 0.63
CA LYS A 42 4.85 -5.09 0.02
C LYS A 42 3.78 -4.09 0.47
N LEU A 43 2.50 -4.51 0.43
CA LEU A 43 1.33 -3.67 0.65
C LEU A 43 1.22 -3.18 2.10
N VAL A 44 1.45 -4.05 3.08
CA VAL A 44 1.25 -3.67 4.49
C VAL A 44 2.29 -2.63 4.94
N PRO A 45 3.61 -2.81 4.73
CA PRO A 45 4.58 -1.77 5.08
C PRO A 45 4.36 -0.45 4.35
N HIS A 46 3.95 -0.50 3.08
CA HIS A 46 3.61 0.67 2.28
C HIS A 46 2.46 1.47 2.93
N SER A 47 1.27 0.84 3.05
CA SER A 47 0.07 1.49 3.60
C SER A 47 0.28 1.99 5.04
N ARG A 48 0.97 1.23 5.90
CA ARG A 48 1.26 1.65 7.28
C ARG A 48 2.20 2.84 7.35
N ALA A 49 3.23 2.88 6.50
CA ALA A 49 4.16 4.00 6.45
C ALA A 49 3.51 5.26 5.89
N GLU A 50 2.66 5.10 4.88
CA GLU A 50 1.86 6.17 4.34
C GLU A 50 0.91 6.78 5.39
N GLU A 51 0.18 5.94 6.13
CA GLU A 51 -0.68 6.38 7.23
C GLU A 51 0.09 7.17 8.29
N ALA A 52 1.24 6.63 8.72
CA ALA A 52 2.04 7.18 9.80
C ALA A 52 2.81 8.45 9.43
N VAL A 53 3.06 8.69 8.13
CA VAL A 53 3.92 9.78 7.66
C VAL A 53 3.17 10.76 6.78
N PHE A 54 2.61 10.30 5.67
CA PHE A 54 2.00 11.16 4.67
C PHE A 54 0.61 11.63 5.12
N TYR A 55 -0.26 10.68 5.47
CA TYR A 55 -1.62 11.00 5.91
C TYR A 55 -1.63 11.74 7.24
N LEU A 56 -0.77 11.34 8.18
CA LEU A 56 -0.61 12.05 9.45
C LEU A 56 -0.33 13.55 9.25
N ARG A 57 0.47 13.90 8.24
CA ARG A 57 0.79 15.29 7.92
C ARG A 57 -0.35 16.03 7.20
N LEU A 58 -1.17 15.33 6.44
CA LEU A 58 -2.23 15.91 5.60
C LEU A 58 -3.62 15.93 6.26
N GLN A 59 -3.84 15.16 7.32
CA GLN A 59 -5.17 14.96 7.92
C GLN A 59 -5.81 16.23 8.50
N ASP A 60 -5.00 17.23 8.89
CA ASP A 60 -5.49 18.47 9.52
C ASP A 60 -5.69 19.62 8.52
N ASP A 61 -5.27 19.47 7.26
CA ASP A 61 -5.46 20.49 6.22
C ASP A 61 -6.82 20.27 5.53
N GLU A 62 -7.65 21.30 5.53
CA GLU A 62 -9.02 21.26 4.97
C GLU A 62 -9.08 20.81 3.51
N ARG A 63 -7.99 20.99 2.76
CA ARG A 63 -7.90 20.60 1.34
C ARG A 63 -7.70 19.10 1.16
N THR A 64 -7.12 18.41 2.13
CA THR A 64 -6.72 16.99 2.04
C THR A 64 -7.43 16.09 3.05
N ALA A 65 -7.98 16.65 4.14
CA ALA A 65 -8.57 15.90 5.25
C ALA A 65 -9.65 14.89 4.80
N GLU A 66 -10.51 15.27 3.86
CA GLU A 66 -11.56 14.36 3.36
C GLU A 66 -10.96 13.16 2.63
N LYS A 67 -10.01 13.39 1.71
CA LYS A 67 -9.36 12.33 0.95
C LYS A 67 -8.55 11.41 1.85
N VAL A 68 -7.78 11.96 2.79
CA VAL A 68 -7.07 11.17 3.81
C VAL A 68 -8.03 10.27 4.59
N ARG A 69 -9.20 10.78 5.01
CA ARG A 69 -10.20 9.99 5.75
C ARG A 69 -10.76 8.84 4.91
N VAL A 70 -10.98 9.05 3.62
CA VAL A 70 -11.42 8.01 2.68
C VAL A 70 -10.33 6.96 2.51
N SER A 71 -9.10 7.37 2.17
CA SER A 71 -7.94 6.49 2.02
C SER A 71 -7.70 5.60 3.24
N LEU A 72 -7.78 6.16 4.45
CA LEU A 72 -7.69 5.40 5.71
C LEU A 72 -8.80 4.33 5.85
N ALA A 73 -9.99 4.59 5.33
CA ALA A 73 -11.07 3.61 5.33
C ALA A 73 -10.85 2.52 4.28
N GLU A 74 -10.27 2.86 3.13
CA GLU A 74 -9.91 1.90 2.08
C GLU A 74 -8.77 0.99 2.51
N HIS A 75 -7.70 1.52 3.11
CA HIS A 75 -6.59 0.73 3.66
C HIS A 75 -7.09 -0.38 4.59
N ARG A 76 -7.98 -0.04 5.53
CA ARG A 76 -8.58 -1.02 6.44
C ARG A 76 -9.37 -2.11 5.72
N GLN A 77 -10.09 -1.76 4.65
CA GLN A 77 -10.86 -2.74 3.86
C GLN A 77 -9.94 -3.64 3.02
N VAL A 78 -8.90 -3.05 2.42
CA VAL A 78 -7.87 -3.78 1.66
C VAL A 78 -7.13 -4.77 2.56
N GLU A 79 -6.66 -4.33 3.72
CA GLU A 79 -5.92 -5.19 4.65
C GLU A 79 -6.80 -6.32 5.21
N ALA A 80 -8.07 -6.03 5.54
CA ALA A 80 -9.02 -7.06 5.95
C ALA A 80 -9.25 -8.14 4.87
N LEU A 81 -9.44 -7.74 3.61
CA LEU A 81 -9.60 -8.69 2.50
C LEU A 81 -8.32 -9.49 2.23
N LEU A 82 -7.16 -8.86 2.38
CA LEU A 82 -5.87 -9.52 2.27
C LEU A 82 -5.70 -10.60 3.35
N ASP A 83 -6.03 -10.30 4.61
CA ASP A 83 -6.00 -11.26 5.71
C ASP A 83 -6.98 -12.43 5.48
N GLU A 84 -8.18 -12.15 4.97
CA GLU A 84 -9.13 -13.18 4.55
C GLU A 84 -8.53 -14.10 3.47
N LEU A 85 -7.91 -13.52 2.43
CA LEU A 85 -7.28 -14.27 1.35
C LEU A 85 -6.10 -15.14 1.81
N LEU A 86 -5.32 -14.66 2.78
CA LEU A 86 -4.20 -15.40 3.37
C LEU A 86 -4.65 -16.59 4.22
N ALA A 87 -5.84 -16.50 4.82
CA ALA A 87 -6.46 -17.59 5.57
C ALA A 87 -7.20 -18.60 4.70
N MET A 88 -7.48 -18.27 3.43
CA MET A 88 -8.18 -19.13 2.48
C MET A 88 -7.22 -20.10 1.76
N SER A 89 -7.75 -21.24 1.29
CA SER A 89 -7.01 -22.12 0.41
C SER A 89 -6.96 -21.52 -1.00
N PRO A 90 -5.79 -21.41 -1.65
CA PRO A 90 -5.68 -20.97 -3.06
C PRO A 90 -6.36 -21.92 -4.07
N ARG A 91 -6.91 -23.04 -3.60
CA ARG A 91 -7.71 -23.99 -4.39
C ARG A 91 -9.21 -23.77 -4.22
N ASP A 92 -9.64 -22.93 -3.28
CA ASP A 92 -11.04 -22.60 -3.12
C ASP A 92 -11.52 -21.81 -4.35
N ASP A 93 -12.68 -22.19 -4.89
CA ASP A 93 -13.23 -21.57 -6.11
C ASP A 93 -13.41 -20.05 -5.95
N ASN A 94 -13.67 -19.58 -4.73
CA ASN A 94 -13.84 -18.16 -4.42
C ASN A 94 -12.53 -17.38 -4.22
N TRP A 95 -11.38 -18.06 -4.08
CA TRP A 95 -10.10 -17.41 -3.81
C TRP A 95 -9.70 -16.49 -4.97
N SER A 96 -9.80 -16.97 -6.20
CA SER A 96 -9.42 -16.20 -7.39
C SER A 96 -10.31 -14.96 -7.57
N ALA A 97 -11.62 -15.08 -7.34
CA ALA A 97 -12.53 -13.94 -7.41
C ALA A 97 -12.18 -12.88 -6.35
N ARG A 98 -11.87 -13.30 -5.12
CA ARG A 98 -11.45 -12.38 -4.05
C ARG A 98 -10.10 -11.72 -4.32
N ALA A 99 -9.15 -12.44 -4.94
CA ALA A 99 -7.88 -11.86 -5.34
C ALA A 99 -8.06 -10.75 -6.41
N HIS A 100 -8.99 -10.92 -7.35
CA HIS A 100 -9.35 -9.86 -8.30
C HIS A 100 -9.98 -8.66 -7.58
N VAL A 101 -10.89 -8.89 -6.63
CA VAL A 101 -11.48 -7.81 -5.82
C VAL A 101 -10.41 -7.04 -5.05
N LEU A 102 -9.42 -7.73 -4.47
CA LEU A 102 -8.30 -7.08 -3.78
C LEU A 102 -7.49 -6.20 -4.75
N ALA A 103 -7.15 -6.73 -5.93
CA ALA A 103 -6.43 -5.98 -6.97
C ALA A 103 -7.21 -4.74 -7.42
N ASP A 104 -8.52 -4.87 -7.68
CA ASP A 104 -9.40 -3.76 -8.08
C ASP A 104 -9.55 -2.71 -6.98
N MET A 105 -9.56 -3.12 -5.71
CA MET A 105 -9.59 -2.18 -4.58
C MET A 105 -8.29 -1.38 -4.48
N VAL A 106 -7.14 -2.04 -4.60
CA VAL A 106 -5.84 -1.36 -4.56
C VAL A 106 -5.66 -0.44 -5.78
N GLY A 107 -6.01 -0.91 -6.98
CA GLY A 107 -5.89 -0.09 -8.20
C GLY A 107 -6.74 1.19 -8.14
N ARG A 108 -8.00 1.09 -7.70
CA ARG A 108 -8.85 2.27 -7.50
C ARG A 108 -8.30 3.22 -6.45
N HIS A 109 -7.79 2.69 -5.34
CA HIS A 109 -7.17 3.50 -4.29
C HIS A 109 -5.96 4.28 -4.82
N VAL A 110 -5.08 3.62 -5.57
CA VAL A 110 -3.92 4.24 -6.23
C VAL A 110 -4.35 5.33 -7.21
N ASP A 111 -5.35 5.07 -8.06
CA ASP A 111 -5.88 6.05 -9.02
C ASP A 111 -6.41 7.31 -8.32
N GLU A 112 -7.16 7.14 -7.22
CA GLU A 112 -7.69 8.25 -6.43
C GLU A 112 -6.57 9.02 -5.71
N GLU A 113 -5.57 8.32 -5.20
CA GLU A 113 -4.46 8.94 -4.51
C GLU A 113 -3.57 9.77 -5.46
N GLU A 114 -3.09 9.16 -6.55
CA GLU A 114 -2.23 9.82 -7.52
C GLU A 114 -2.97 10.91 -8.31
N GLY A 115 -4.24 10.66 -8.63
CA GLY A 115 -5.08 11.55 -9.42
C GLY A 115 -5.66 12.72 -8.61
N GLU A 116 -5.90 12.54 -7.31
CA GLU A 116 -6.58 13.55 -6.50
C GLU A 116 -5.77 13.99 -5.26
N LEU A 117 -5.31 13.06 -4.42
CA LEU A 117 -4.62 13.41 -3.18
C LEU A 117 -3.25 14.03 -3.44
N PHE A 118 -2.43 13.47 -4.34
CA PHE A 118 -1.09 14.02 -4.64
C PHE A 118 -1.14 15.46 -5.17
N PRO A 119 -2.02 15.83 -6.13
CA PRO A 119 -2.18 17.22 -6.54
C PRO A 119 -2.57 18.17 -5.41
N LEU A 120 -3.41 17.72 -4.48
CA LEU A 120 -3.81 18.51 -3.31
C LEU A 120 -2.64 18.66 -2.33
N ALA A 121 -1.94 17.57 -2.03
CA ALA A 121 -0.77 17.54 -1.16
C ALA A 121 0.36 18.46 -1.68
N LYS A 122 0.58 18.53 -2.99
CA LYS A 122 1.54 19.47 -3.62
C LYS A 122 1.20 20.95 -3.41
N ARG A 123 -0.02 21.27 -3.00
CA ARG A 123 -0.44 22.64 -2.60
C ARG A 123 -0.30 22.88 -1.10
N VAL A 124 -0.13 21.82 -0.30
CA VAL A 124 0.05 21.86 1.16
C VAL A 124 1.53 21.83 1.52
N LEU A 125 2.30 20.95 0.87
CA LEU A 125 3.68 20.64 1.20
C LEU A 125 4.63 21.38 0.26
N ASP A 126 5.62 22.05 0.83
CA ASP A 126 6.73 22.57 0.03
C ASP A 126 7.68 21.42 -0.40
N PRO A 127 8.53 21.60 -1.43
CA PRO A 127 9.42 20.54 -1.91
C PRO A 127 10.38 19.99 -0.84
N GLN A 128 10.83 20.81 0.12
CA GLN A 128 11.72 20.35 1.17
C GLN A 128 10.97 19.49 2.19
N GLU A 129 9.71 19.82 2.48
CA GLU A 129 8.83 19.00 3.30
C GLU A 129 8.52 17.67 2.62
N ALA A 130 8.17 17.68 1.33
CA ALA A 130 7.93 16.45 0.56
C ALA A 130 9.16 15.53 0.55
N GLN A 131 10.37 16.09 0.43
CA GLN A 131 11.64 15.34 0.55
C GLN A 131 11.92 14.82 1.97
N ARG A 132 11.51 15.54 3.02
CA ARG A 132 11.63 15.06 4.41
C ARG A 132 10.66 13.90 4.67
N LEU A 133 9.43 14.01 4.17
CA LEU A 133 8.44 12.94 4.28
C LEU A 133 8.88 11.69 3.51
N ALA A 134 9.52 11.84 2.35
CA ALA A 134 10.11 10.69 1.62
C ALA A 134 11.07 9.87 2.51
N VAL A 135 12.01 10.53 3.19
CA VAL A 135 12.97 9.85 4.07
C VAL A 135 12.28 9.20 5.27
N ALA A 136 11.28 9.90 5.85
CA ALA A 136 10.51 9.37 6.98
C ALA A 136 9.67 8.15 6.56
N PHE A 137 9.06 8.19 5.38
CA PHE A 137 8.30 7.09 4.79
C PHE A 137 9.18 5.85 4.61
N GLU A 138 10.35 5.98 3.98
CA GLU A 138 11.26 4.84 3.79
C GLU A 138 11.67 4.21 5.12
N THR A 139 12.02 5.06 6.11
CA THR A 139 12.40 4.60 7.45
C THR A 139 11.27 3.84 8.14
N GLU A 140 10.04 4.37 8.07
CA GLU A 140 8.87 3.75 8.67
C GLU A 140 8.46 2.46 7.95
N ARG A 141 8.47 2.46 6.62
CA ARG A 141 8.20 1.29 5.79
C ARG A 141 9.17 0.16 6.13
N ASP A 142 10.47 0.47 6.20
CA ASP A 142 11.49 -0.54 6.50
C ASP A 142 11.30 -1.10 7.92
N ARG A 143 10.93 -0.26 8.89
CA ARG A 143 10.58 -0.69 10.26
C ARG A 143 9.39 -1.66 10.26
N VAL A 144 8.31 -1.32 9.57
CA VAL A 144 7.11 -2.18 9.49
C VAL A 144 7.44 -3.48 8.76
N TRP A 145 8.22 -3.41 7.68
CA TRP A 145 8.68 -4.58 6.94
C TRP A 145 9.49 -5.55 7.84
N GLU A 146 10.46 -5.03 8.60
CA GLU A 146 11.25 -5.82 9.55
C GLU A 146 10.38 -6.49 10.63
N TYR A 147 9.40 -5.75 11.16
CA TYR A 147 8.44 -6.28 12.12
C TYR A 147 7.66 -7.47 11.53
N ILE A 148 7.11 -7.30 10.32
CA ILE A 148 6.33 -8.34 9.65
C ILE A 148 7.19 -9.57 9.32
N LEU A 149 8.43 -9.38 8.86
CA LEU A 149 9.35 -10.49 8.63
C LEU A 149 9.68 -11.24 9.93
N GLY A 150 9.80 -10.51 11.04
CA GLY A 150 9.99 -11.09 12.37
C GLY A 150 8.82 -11.98 12.79
N GLU A 151 7.58 -11.53 12.61
CA GLU A 151 6.36 -12.32 12.88
C GLU A 151 6.34 -13.63 12.06
N GLN A 152 6.65 -13.57 10.76
CA GLN A 152 6.65 -14.74 9.89
C GLN A 152 7.70 -15.79 10.29
N ARG A 153 8.85 -15.35 10.82
CA ARG A 153 9.91 -16.26 11.31
C ARG A 153 9.58 -16.89 12.66
N GLY A 154 8.76 -16.23 13.49
CA GLY A 154 8.31 -16.76 14.77
C GLY A 154 7.13 -17.73 14.65
N ALA A 155 6.40 -17.70 13.53
CA ALA A 155 5.23 -18.56 13.26
C ALA A 155 5.54 -19.83 12.46
N ALA A 156 6.79 -20.02 12.02
CA ALA A 156 7.28 -21.19 11.27
C ALA A 156 8.08 -22.15 12.16
#